data_AF-A0A7K3DKW0-F1
#
_entry.id   AF-A0A7K3DKW0-F1
#
_cell.length_a   1.000
_cell.length_b   1.000
_cell.length_c   1.000
_cell.angle_alpha   90.00
_cell.angle_beta   90.00
_cell.angle_gamma   90.00
#
_symmetry.space_group_name_H-M   'P 1'
#
loop_
_entity.id
_entity.type
_entity.pdbx_description
1 polymer ?
#
loop_
_entity_poly.entity_id
_entity_poly.type
_entity_poly.pdbx_seq_one_letter_code
_entity_poly.pdbx_strand_id
1 'polypeptide(L)' 'MVSTSSLAAFAAMCFVMIAIPGPSVLFVVGRALAHGRRTALATVLGNLLGCYALVLAVALGVGALVQS' A
#
# COMPACT_ATOMS: atom_id res chain seq x y z
N MET A 1 -11.52 -25.85 3.21
CA MET A 1 -10.31 -25.84 2.35
C MET A 1 -10.54 -24.82 1.26
N VAL A 2 -9.58 -23.93 0.98
CA VAL A 2 -9.73 -22.94 -0.11
C VAL A 2 -9.84 -23.69 -1.44
N SER A 3 -10.93 -23.49 -2.17
CA SER A 3 -11.09 -24.05 -3.52
C SER A 3 -10.07 -23.44 -4.46
N THR A 4 -9.50 -24.23 -5.36
CA THR A 4 -8.57 -23.75 -6.40
C THR A 4 -9.19 -22.66 -7.27
N SER A 5 -10.51 -22.73 -7.50
CA SER A 5 -11.26 -21.69 -8.20
C SER A 5 -11.28 -20.36 -7.45
N SER A 6 -11.44 -20.38 -6.12
CA SER A 6 -11.38 -19.17 -5.28
C SER A 6 -9.98 -18.57 -5.26
N LEU A 7 -8.94 -19.42 -5.23
CA LEU A 7 -7.55 -18.96 -5.29
C LEU A 7 -7.23 -18.30 -6.64
N ALA A 8 -7.68 -18.89 -7.75
CA ALA A 8 -7.50 -18.32 -9.08
C ALA A 8 -8.24 -16.99 -9.25
N ALA A 9 -9.48 -16.90 -8.75
CA ALA A 9 -10.25 -15.65 -8.77
C ALA A 9 -9.59 -14.55 -7.93
N PHE A 10 -9.10 -14.89 -6.74
CA PHE A 10 -8.36 -13.96 -5.88
C PHE A 10 -7.08 -13.47 -6.55
N ALA A 11 -6.28 -14.39 -7.10
CA ALA A 11 -5.05 -14.04 -7.80
C ALA A 11 -5.31 -13.10 -9.00
N ALA A 12 -6.36 -13.38 -9.79
CA ALA A 12 -6.75 -12.52 -10.90
C ALA A 12 -7.15 -11.11 -10.44
N MET A 13 -7.94 -10.98 -9.36
CA MET A 13 -8.28 -9.67 -8.80
C MET A 13 -7.06 -8.92 -8.27
N CYS A 14 -6.19 -9.59 -7.49
CA CYS A 14 -4.94 -8.99 -7.01
C CYS A 14 -4.06 -8.52 -8.16
N PHE A 15 -3.96 -9.29 -9.24
CA PHE A 15 -3.20 -8.90 -10.42
C PHE A 15 -3.71 -7.59 -11.03
N VAL A 16 -5.03 -7.48 -11.24
CA VAL A 16 -5.65 -6.25 -11.75
C VAL A 16 -5.38 -5.08 -10.79
N MET A 17 -5.54 -5.30 -9.48
CA MET A 17 -5.35 -4.25 -8.48
C MET A 17 -3.89 -3.76 -8.41
N ILE A 18 -2.92 -4.66 -8.52
CA ILE A 18 -1.48 -4.33 -8.50
C ILE A 18 -1.06 -3.63 -9.79
N ALA A 19 -1.66 -4.01 -10.92
CA ALA A 19 -1.35 -3.41 -12.23
C ALA A 19 -1.73 -1.92 -12.32
N ILE A 20 -2.72 -1.47 -11.53
CA ILE A 20 -3.17 -0.08 -11.50
C ILE A 20 -2.34 0.65 -10.43
N PRO A 21 -1.36 1.50 -10.81
CA PRO A 21 -0.56 2.21 -9.83
C PRO A 21 -1.42 3.19 -9.04
N GLY A 22 -1.42 3.03 -7.71
CA GLY A 22 -2.08 3.97 -6.81
C GLY A 22 -1.39 5.33 -6.75
N PRO A 23 -2.02 6.33 -6.10
CA PRO A 23 -1.48 7.69 -5.99
C PRO A 23 -0.10 7.75 -5.32
N SER A 24 0.16 6.91 -4.32
CA SER A 24 1.47 6.84 -3.66
C SER A 24 2.59 6.39 -4.61
N VAL A 25 2.32 5.42 -5.48
CA VAL A 25 3.31 4.92 -6.45
C VAL A 25 3.59 5.99 -7.50
N LEU A 26 2.54 6.62 -8.04
CA LEU A 26 2.67 7.72 -9.01
C LEU A 26 3.47 8.89 -8.41
N PHE A 27 3.23 9.24 -7.15
CA PHE A 27 3.98 10.28 -6.45
C PHE A 27 5.47 9.93 -6.29
N VAL A 28 5.78 8.72 -5.82
CA VAL A 28 7.17 8.25 -5.66
C VAL A 28 7.90 8.25 -7.00
N VAL A 29 7.26 7.76 -8.07
CA VAL A 29 7.85 7.76 -9.41
C VAL A 29 8.08 9.18 -9.90
N GLY A 30 7.13 10.10 -9.71
CA GLY A 30 7.30 11.52 -10.02
C GLY A 30 8.49 12.15 -9.27
N ARG A 31 8.64 11.84 -7.98
CA ARG A 31 9.81 12.27 -7.18
C ARG A 31 11.12 11.65 -7.67
N ALA A 32 11.10 10.39 -8.11
CA ALA A 32 12.27 9.71 -8.67
C ALA A 32 12.74 10.37 -9.97
N LEU A 33 11.79 10.73 -10.84
CA LEU A 33 12.07 11.40 -12.11
C LEU A 33 12.56 12.84 -11.90
N ALA A 34 11.92 13.60 -11.01
CA ALA A 34 12.23 15.01 -10.83
C ALA A 34 13.42 15.29 -9.90
N HIS A 35 13.64 14.45 -8.88
CA HIS A 35 14.61 14.72 -7.79
C HIS A 35 15.58 13.55 -7.56
N GLY A 36 15.57 12.54 -8.44
CA GLY A 36 16.47 11.39 -8.39
C GLY A 36 16.08 10.31 -7.38
N ARG A 37 16.80 9.17 -7.46
CA ARG A 37 16.48 7.96 -6.70
C ARG A 37 16.58 8.11 -5.19
N ARG A 38 17.58 8.86 -4.68
CA ARG A 38 17.75 9.03 -3.22
C ARG A 38 16.54 9.70 -2.58
N THR A 39 16.04 10.76 -3.21
CA THR A 39 14.85 11.47 -2.77
C THR A 39 13.61 10.59 -2.82
N ALA A 40 13.45 9.80 -3.88
CA ALA A 40 12.35 8.86 -4.00
C ALA A 40 12.39 7.75 -2.95
N LEU A 41 13.57 7.20 -2.66
CA LEU A 41 13.73 6.18 -1.61
C LEU A 41 13.38 6.73 -0.23
N ALA A 42 13.78 7.96 0.08
CA ALA A 42 13.36 8.62 1.31
C ALA A 42 11.83 8.79 1.39
N THR A 43 11.18 9.12 0.27
CA THR A 43 9.71 9.17 0.17
C THR A 43 9.07 7.79 0.40
N VAL A 44 9.62 6.72 -0.19
CA VAL A 44 9.14 5.34 0.03
C VAL A 44 9.25 4.97 1.51
N LEU A 45 10.39 5.24 2.14
CA LEU A 45 10.60 4.96 3.56
C LEU A 45 9.58 5.70 4.43
N GLY A 46 9.38 6.99 4.19
CA GLY A 46 8.36 7.78 4.91
C GLY A 46 6.94 7.22 4.72
N ASN A 47 6.58 6.85 3.48
CA ASN A 47 5.29 6.23 3.18
C ASN A 47 5.11 4.91 3.94
N LEU A 48 6.12 4.03 3.93
CA LEU A 48 6.06 2.74 4.64
C LEU A 48 5.92 2.95 6.15
N LEU A 49 6.73 3.82 6.74
CA LEU A 49 6.66 4.12 8.17
C LEU A 49 5.29 4.68 8.57
N GLY A 50 4.72 5.60 7.80
CA GLY A 50 3.39 6.13 8.05
C GLY A 50 2.29 5.07 7.95
N CYS A 51 2.34 4.21 6.92
CA CYS A 51 1.41 3.10 6.79
C CYS A 51 1.50 2.13 7.97
N TYR A 52 2.71 1.74 8.38
CA TYR A 52 2.89 0.85 9.53
C TYR A 52 2.43 1.50 10.84
N ALA A 53 2.71 2.79 11.05
CA ALA A 53 2.23 3.51 12.22
C ALA A 53 0.69 3.51 12.28
N LEU A 54 0.00 3.75 11.16
CA LEU A 54 -1.45 3.67 11.07
C LEU A 54 -1.97 2.25 11.35
N VAL A 55 -1.35 1.23 10.76
CA VAL A 55 -1.72 -0.17 11.00
C VAL A 55 -1.57 -0.52 12.48
N LEU A 56 -0.48 -0.10 13.12
CA LEU A 56 -0.26 -0.30 14.56
C LEU A 56 -1.30 0.46 15.39
N ALA A 57 -1.61 1.71 15.06
CA ALA A 57 -2.64 2.49 15.74
C ALA A 57 -4.01 1.80 15.64
N VAL A 58 -4.38 1.33 14.45
CA VAL A 58 -5.62 0.56 14.23
C VAL A 58 -5.61 -0.74 15.06
N ALA A 59 -4.50 -1.48 15.06
CA ALA A 59 -4.35 -2.72 15.83
C ALA A 59 -4.43 -2.48 17.35
N LEU A 60 -3.99 -1.31 17.84
CA LEU A 60 -4.10 -0.90 19.24
C LEU A 60 -5.49 -0.39 19.64
N GLY A 61 -6.45 -0.33 18.70
CA GLY A 61 -7.85 -0.04 19.00
C GLY A 61 -8.38 1.28 18.45
N VAL A 62 -7.58 2.07 17.73
CA VAL A 62 -8.08 3.29 17.05
C VAL A 62 -9.19 2.95 16.05
N GLY A 63 -9.15 1.77 15.42
CA GLY A 63 -10.20 1.33 14.49
C GLY A 63 -11.58 1.24 15.16
N ALA A 64 -11.65 0.83 16.42
CA ALA A 64 -12.91 0.75 17.15
C ALA A 64 -13.51 2.15 17.43
N LEU A 65 -12.64 3.13 17.70
CA LEU A 65 -13.04 4.53 17.91
C LEU A 65 -13.58 5.17 16.61
N VAL A 66 -12.98 4.85 15.46
CA VAL A 66 -13.40 5.38 14.15
C VAL A 66 -14.70 4.74 13.65
N GLN A 67 -14.97 3.48 14.02
CA GLN A 67 -16.21 2.79 13.64
C GLN A 67 -17.43 3.26 14.45
N SER A 68 -17.20 3.94 15.57
CA SER A 68 -18.24 4.44 16.49
C SER A 68 -18.87 5.74 15.97
#